data_AF-A0A4V1ENP0-F1
#
_entry.id   AF-A0A4V1ENP0-F1
#
_cell.length_a   1.000
_cell.length_b   1.000
_cell.length_c   1.000
_cell.angle_alpha   90.00
_cell.angle_beta   90.00
_cell.angle_gamma   90.00
#
_symmetry.space_group_name_H-M   'P 1'
#
loop_
_entity.id
_entity.type
_entity.pdbx_description
1 polymer ?
#
loop_
_entity_poly.entity_id
_entity_poly.type
_entity_poly.pdbx_seq_one_letter_code
_entity_poly.pdbx_strand_id
1 'polypeptide(L)'
;MKKVVANPMELRDAIRCEKRNISITGGFAKMMQPLVTEKEVDVEKLDLPTFVKLALDPTTMETLSTAYRVATKNGNAGVELEYVKI
;
A
#
# COMPACT_ATOMS: atom_id res chain seq x y z
N MET A 1 12.81 -10.85 -4.81
CA MET A 1 12.27 -10.22 -6.04
C MET A 1 11.25 -9.16 -5.64
N LYS A 2 11.28 -7.99 -6.27
CA LYS A 2 10.34 -6.88 -6.01
C LYS A 2 9.03 -7.13 -6.75
N LYS A 3 7.90 -7.05 -6.05
CA LYS A 3 6.56 -7.17 -6.66
C LYS A 3 6.09 -5.79 -7.11
N VAL A 4 5.94 -5.59 -8.40
CA VAL A 4 5.34 -4.37 -8.95
C VAL A 4 3.82 -4.48 -8.88
N VAL A 5 3.19 -3.39 -8.48
CA VAL A 5 1.75 -3.24 -8.26
C VAL A 5 1.30 -1.94 -8.91
N ALA A 6 0.24 -2.00 -9.71
CA ALA A 6 -0.33 -0.84 -10.40
C ALA A 6 -1.80 -0.60 -10.05
N ASN A 7 -2.42 -1.45 -9.24
CA ASN A 7 -3.82 -1.32 -8.84
C ASN A 7 -4.09 -1.89 -7.42
N PRO A 8 -5.26 -1.60 -6.82
CA PRO A 8 -5.60 -2.06 -5.47
C PRO A 8 -5.72 -3.58 -5.31
N MET A 9 -6.16 -4.32 -6.34
CA MET A 9 -6.30 -5.77 -6.26
C MET A 9 -4.93 -6.45 -6.20
N GLU A 10 -4.00 -6.00 -7.02
CA GLU A 10 -2.61 -6.46 -6.98
C GLU A 10 -1.93 -6.12 -5.66
N LEU A 11 -2.26 -4.98 -5.05
CA LEU A 11 -1.77 -4.61 -3.74
C LEU A 11 -2.29 -5.55 -2.66
N ARG A 12 -3.61 -5.81 -2.65
CA ARG A 12 -4.24 -6.76 -1.73
C ARG A 12 -3.57 -8.12 -1.82
N ASP A 13 -3.42 -8.64 -3.03
CA ASP A 13 -2.85 -9.97 -3.23
C ASP A 13 -1.36 -10.00 -2.81
N ALA A 14 -0.61 -8.92 -3.04
CA ALA A 14 0.76 -8.79 -2.59
C ALA A 14 0.89 -8.77 -1.05
N ILE A 15 -0.03 -8.08 -0.36
CA ILE A 15 -0.09 -8.03 1.11
C ILE A 15 -0.48 -9.39 1.69
N ARG A 16 -1.52 -10.03 1.14
CA ARG A 16 -1.97 -11.37 1.58
C ARG A 16 -0.91 -12.45 1.37
N CYS A 17 -0.08 -12.32 0.34
CA CYS A 17 1.06 -13.20 0.10
C CYS A 17 2.34 -12.74 0.80
N GLU A 18 2.27 -11.75 1.70
CA GLU A 18 3.37 -11.21 2.49
C GLU A 18 4.62 -10.93 1.65
N LYS A 19 4.42 -10.32 0.47
CA LYS A 19 5.54 -9.99 -0.42
C LYS A 19 6.45 -9.01 0.29
N ARG A 20 7.71 -9.41 0.48
CA ARG A 20 8.70 -8.62 1.25
C ARG A 20 8.94 -7.22 0.70
N ASN A 21 8.90 -7.06 -0.62
CA ASN A 21 9.16 -5.79 -1.30
C ASN A 21 8.08 -5.53 -2.34
N ILE A 22 7.31 -4.45 -2.17
CA ILE A 22 6.23 -4.05 -3.06
C ILE A 22 6.58 -2.68 -3.65
N SER A 23 6.44 -2.53 -4.97
CA SER A 23 6.61 -1.26 -5.66
C SER A 23 5.28 -0.85 -6.28
N ILE A 24 4.67 0.17 -5.70
CA ILE A 24 3.45 0.79 -6.19
C ILE A 24 3.83 1.82 -7.24
N THR A 25 3.27 1.71 -8.45
CA THR A 25 3.69 2.51 -9.61
C THR A 25 2.52 3.26 -10.26
N GLY A 26 2.86 4.20 -11.14
CA GLY A 26 1.89 4.90 -12.00
C GLY A 26 0.89 5.78 -11.23
N GLY A 27 -0.33 5.92 -11.78
CA GLY A 27 -1.40 6.71 -11.18
C GLY A 27 -1.83 6.21 -9.79
N PHE A 28 -1.65 4.91 -9.52
CA PHE A 28 -1.98 4.31 -8.24
C PHE A 28 -1.02 4.73 -7.12
N ALA A 29 0.26 4.95 -7.41
CA ALA A 29 1.21 5.49 -6.45
C ALA A 29 0.78 6.87 -5.92
N LYS A 30 0.21 7.72 -6.77
CA LYS A 30 -0.36 9.02 -6.37
C LYS A 30 -1.54 8.86 -5.42
N MET A 31 -2.46 7.94 -5.74
CA MET A 31 -3.64 7.66 -4.92
C MET A 31 -3.26 7.08 -3.54
N MET A 32 -2.18 6.31 -3.48
CA MET A 32 -1.70 5.68 -2.25
C MET A 32 -0.79 6.59 -1.42
N GLN A 33 -0.41 7.79 -1.89
CA GLN A 33 0.47 8.66 -1.12
C GLN A 33 -0.04 8.95 0.31
N PRO A 34 -1.33 9.25 0.57
CA PRO A 34 -1.82 9.50 1.92
C PRO A 34 -1.61 8.30 2.84
N LEU A 35 -1.98 7.11 2.37
CA LEU A 35 -1.82 5.83 3.07
C LEU A 35 -0.39 5.52 3.47
N VAL A 36 0.56 5.96 2.64
CA VAL A 36 1.95 5.60 2.81
C VAL A 36 2.70 6.70 3.58
N THR A 37 2.12 7.88 3.79
CA THR A 37 2.82 8.98 4.50
C THR A 37 2.52 9.00 6.00
N GLU A 38 1.37 8.48 6.43
CA GLU A 38 0.97 8.49 7.83
C GLU A 38 1.36 7.19 8.54
N LYS A 39 1.97 7.34 9.72
CA LYS A 39 2.53 6.24 10.53
C LYS A 39 1.45 5.46 11.28
N GLU A 40 0.31 6.09 11.48
CA GLU A 40 -0.93 5.51 12.00
C GLU A 40 -2.03 5.93 11.05
N VAL A 41 -2.39 5.02 10.14
CA VAL A 41 -3.45 5.28 9.18
C VAL A 41 -4.79 4.95 9.84
N ASP A 42 -5.59 5.98 10.08
CA ASP A 42 -7.02 5.80 10.32
C ASP A 42 -7.71 5.64 8.95
N VAL A 43 -7.87 4.37 8.54
CA VAL A 43 -8.37 3.96 7.23
C VAL A 43 -9.75 4.54 6.92
N GLU A 44 -10.58 4.73 7.94
CA GLU A 44 -11.91 5.30 7.77
C GLU A 44 -11.86 6.80 7.45
N LYS A 45 -10.84 7.51 7.96
CA LYS A 45 -10.63 8.94 7.74
C LYS A 45 -9.90 9.27 6.45
N LEU A 46 -9.30 8.29 5.79
CA LEU A 46 -8.62 8.54 4.52
C LEU A 46 -9.60 8.74 3.36
N ASP A 47 -9.36 9.81 2.61
CA ASP A 47 -10.06 10.12 1.37
C ASP A 47 -9.53 9.25 0.21
N LEU A 48 -9.82 7.96 0.30
CA LEU A 48 -9.52 6.99 -0.75
C LEU A 48 -10.74 6.78 -1.65
N PRO A 49 -10.53 6.62 -2.97
CA PRO A 49 -11.61 6.23 -3.87
C PRO A 49 -12.30 4.94 -3.42
N THR A 50 -13.62 4.85 -3.63
CA THR A 50 -14.45 3.72 -3.21
C THR A 50 -13.90 2.37 -3.66
N PHE A 51 -13.38 2.28 -4.89
CA PHE A 51 -12.83 1.02 -5.41
C PHE A 51 -11.57 0.55 -4.65
N VAL A 52 -10.78 1.48 -4.09
CA VAL A 52 -9.61 1.15 -3.24
C VAL A 52 -10.10 0.58 -1.92
N LYS A 53 -11.10 1.23 -1.29
CA LYS A 53 -11.72 0.77 -0.03
C LYS A 53 -12.40 -0.60 -0.19
N LEU A 54 -12.99 -0.87 -1.35
CA LEU A 54 -13.59 -2.19 -1.66
C LEU A 54 -12.55 -3.27 -1.92
N ALA A 55 -11.41 -2.92 -2.53
CA ALA A 55 -10.36 -3.87 -2.84
C ALA A 55 -9.49 -4.20 -1.63
N LEU A 56 -9.25 -3.24 -0.74
CA LEU A 56 -8.47 -3.43 0.47
C LEU A 56 -9.42 -3.60 1.65
N ASP A 57 -9.74 -4.86 1.98
CA ASP A 57 -10.55 -5.19 3.15
C ASP A 57 -9.87 -4.72 4.46
N PRO A 58 -10.62 -4.56 5.57
CA PRO A 58 -10.06 -4.06 6.82
C PRO A 58 -8.81 -4.80 7.28
N THR A 59 -8.77 -6.13 7.12
CA THR A 59 -7.62 -6.96 7.47
C THR A 59 -6.39 -6.67 6.59
N THR A 60 -6.57 -6.49 5.29
CA THR A 60 -5.47 -6.10 4.38
C THR A 60 -4.96 -4.70 4.75
N MET A 61 -5.85 -3.77 5.10
CA MET A 61 -5.46 -2.42 5.50
C MET A 61 -4.71 -2.39 6.82
N GLU A 62 -5.14 -3.17 7.81
CA GLU A 62 -4.42 -3.36 9.07
C GLU A 62 -3.04 -4.01 8.84
N THR A 63 -2.96 -4.99 7.94
CA THR A 63 -1.67 -5.60 7.58
C THR A 63 -0.76 -4.60 6.88
N LEU A 64 -1.30 -3.76 5.99
CA LEU A 64 -0.54 -2.71 5.32
C LEU A 64 0.02 -1.68 6.32
N SER A 65 -0.77 -1.28 7.33
CA SER A 65 -0.34 -0.27 8.31
C SER A 65 0.64 -0.82 9.36
N THR A 66 0.53 -2.11 9.70
CA THR A 66 1.35 -2.73 10.77
C THR A 66 2.57 -3.47 10.24
N ALA A 67 2.45 -4.16 9.11
CA ALA A 67 3.48 -5.06 8.60
C ALA A 67 4.35 -4.44 7.50
N TYR A 68 3.97 -3.29 6.96
CA TYR A 68 4.70 -2.62 5.89
C TYR A 68 5.11 -1.20 6.28
N ARG A 69 6.27 -0.76 5.77
CA ARG A 69 6.73 0.62 5.87
C ARG A 69 7.20 1.12 4.51
N VAL A 70 7.18 2.45 4.33
CA VAL A 70 7.78 3.08 3.16
C VAL A 70 9.29 2.93 3.22
N ALA A 71 9.86 2.24 2.24
CA ALA A 71 11.30 2.19 2.04
C ALA A 71 11.77 3.36 1.15
N THR A 72 10.99 3.76 0.15
CA THR A 72 11.35 4.86 -0.76
C THR A 72 10.10 5.55 -1.30
N LYS A 73 10.09 6.89 -1.29
CA LYS A 73 9.02 7.72 -1.87
C LYS A 73 9.59 8.55 -3.02
N ASN A 74 9.41 8.07 -4.25
CA ASN A 74 9.85 8.77 -5.45
C ASN A 74 8.69 9.54 -6.09
N GLY A 75 8.01 10.41 -5.34
CA GLY A 75 6.99 11.33 -5.85
C GLY A 75 6.03 10.71 -6.88
N ASN A 76 6.14 11.15 -8.15
CA ASN A 76 5.33 10.68 -9.28
C ASN A 76 5.76 9.32 -9.88
N ALA A 77 6.96 8.82 -9.56
CA ALA A 77 7.53 7.62 -10.17
C ALA A 77 7.14 6.33 -9.44
N GLY A 78 6.85 6.41 -8.14
CA GLY A 78 6.40 5.25 -7.37
C GLY A 78 6.64 5.34 -5.87
N VAL A 79 6.08 4.38 -5.17
CA VAL A 79 6.18 4.20 -3.72
C VAL A 79 6.65 2.77 -3.45
N GLU A 80 7.70 2.62 -2.66
CA GLU A 80 8.23 1.30 -2.30
C GLU A 80 7.88 0.98 -0.85
N LEU A 81 7.30 -0.21 -0.66
CA LEU A 81 6.96 -0.76 0.64
C LEU A 81 7.84 -1.96 0.95
N GLU A 82 8.32 -2.00 2.18
CA GLU A 82 9.11 -3.11 2.73
C GLU A 82 8.34 -3.74 3.89
N TYR A 83 8.33 -5.08 3.94
CA TYR A 83 7.74 -5.85 5.03
C TYR A 83 8.67 -5.82 6.24
N VAL A 84 8.15 -5.38 7.39
CA VAL A 84 8.92 -5.13 8.61
C VAL A 84 8.43 -5.92 9.83
N LYS A 85 7.34 -6.69 9.68
CA LYS A 85 6.87 -7.60 10.72
C LYS A 85 7.83 -8.81 10.77
N ILE A 86 8.22 -9.21 11.99
CA ILE A 86 9.07 -10.38 12.26
C ILE A 86 8.17 -11.55 12.63
#